data_AF-A0A928TIC5-F1
#
_entry.id   AF-A0A928TIC5-F1
#
_cell.length_a   1.000
_cell.length_b   1.000
_cell.length_c   1.000
_cell.angle_alpha   90.00
_cell.angle_beta   90.00
_cell.angle_gamma   90.00
#
_symmetry.space_group_name_H-M   'P 1'
#
loop_
_entity.id
_entity.type
_entity.pdbx_description
1 polymer ?
#
loop_
_entity_poly.entity_id
_entity_poly.type
_entity_poly.pdbx_seq_one_letter_code
_entity_poly.pdbx_strand_id
1 'polypeptide(L)'
;MSAAQIGLTVGVGSLLIARGSLSAADLLTFTLWLNLLQLPVRTLGFVINIVARCISSAERVFELIDAQSAVQEKPGAQALPTAQGNVVFDRVSFGYESASPVLSEVSISARPGEVIALLGPTGSGKSTIVNLIPRFYDVSEGRVLIDGHDVRDVTLESLRRNIGIVQQDVFLFIGTIRDNISYGKPGATQDEIERAAKAARIHDFIESLPYGYDEWVGERGVTLSGGQKQRIAIARTLLLDPKILIFDDSTSSVDAQTEFLIQQALHELMEGRTTFVIAQRLRTIMRADQIIVLDRGRVVQRGRHAELLQQEGLYRRIYDLELKDQEEALGRVAAGPGGDGSSPRGADGSHAPVPAHPLAPPQVRASEGGAS
;
A
#
# COMPACT_ATOMS: atom_id res chain seq x y z
N MET A 1 34.67 36.38 30.45
CA MET A 1 35.70 37.33 29.96
C MET A 1 36.97 36.57 29.62
N SER A 2 37.56 36.80 28.46
CA SER A 2 38.93 36.33 28.19
C SER A 2 39.92 37.15 29.02
N ALA A 3 41.08 36.57 29.38
CA ALA A 3 42.13 37.28 30.13
C ALA A 3 42.57 38.57 29.42
N ALA A 4 42.58 38.57 28.08
CA ALA A 4 42.87 39.75 27.26
C ALA A 4 41.85 40.88 27.45
N GLN A 5 40.56 40.56 27.56
CA GLN A 5 39.51 41.55 27.76
C GLN A 5 39.60 42.20 29.14
N ILE A 6 39.86 41.41 30.19
CA ILE A 6 40.05 41.91 31.56
C ILE A 6 41.30 42.80 31.61
N GLY A 7 42.41 42.32 31.06
CA GLY A 7 43.67 43.08 31.01
C GLY A 7 43.53 44.42 30.28
N LEU A 8 42.81 44.45 29.15
CA LEU A 8 42.55 45.68 28.41
C LEU A 8 41.65 46.63 29.18
N THR A 9 40.56 46.13 29.77
CA THR A 9 39.58 46.96 30.49
C THR A 9 40.20 47.57 31.75
N VAL A 10 40.88 46.74 32.54
CA VAL A 10 41.54 47.18 33.78
C VAL A 10 42.76 48.05 33.47
N GLY A 11 43.56 47.71 32.46
CA GLY A 11 44.75 48.49 32.08
C GLY A 11 44.42 49.90 31.58
N VAL A 12 43.48 50.02 30.62
CA VAL A 12 43.03 51.33 30.10
C VAL A 12 42.25 52.09 31.18
N GLY A 13 41.39 51.40 31.94
CA GLY A 13 40.64 51.97 33.05
C GLY A 13 41.54 52.57 34.13
N SER A 14 42.61 51.87 34.52
CA SER A 14 43.58 52.34 35.51
C SER A 14 44.32 53.60 35.03
N LEU A 15 44.65 53.69 33.75
CA LEU A 15 45.32 54.84 33.16
C LEU A 15 44.41 56.08 33.06
N LEU A 16 43.09 55.88 32.88
CA LEU A 16 42.10 56.96 32.89
C LEU A 16 41.80 57.46 34.31
N ILE A 17 41.80 56.57 35.30
CA ILE A 17 41.72 56.94 36.73
C ILE A 17 42.93 57.78 37.12
N ALA A 18 44.14 57.39 36.68
CA ALA A 18 45.38 58.15 36.94
C ALA A 18 45.38 59.55 36.31
N ARG A 19 44.61 59.77 35.24
CA ARG A 19 44.43 61.08 34.59
C ARG A 19 43.26 61.90 35.15
N GLY A 20 42.56 61.39 36.16
CA GLY A 20 41.42 62.05 36.80
C GLY A 20 40.15 62.12 35.96
N SER A 21 40.10 61.41 34.82
CA SER A 21 38.98 61.47 33.87
C SER A 21 37.92 60.38 34.09
N LEU A 22 38.14 59.46 35.05
CA LEU A 22 37.26 58.34 35.36
C LEU A 22 37.35 58.00 36.85
N SER A 23 36.23 57.65 37.51
CA SER A 23 36.27 57.12 38.88
C SER A 23 36.46 55.60 38.92
N ALA A 24 36.91 55.07 40.06
CA ALA A 24 36.99 53.62 40.27
C ALA A 24 35.61 52.94 40.23
N ALA A 25 34.56 53.65 40.66
CA ALA A 25 33.19 53.17 40.60
C ALA A 25 32.68 53.04 39.14
N ASP A 26 33.08 53.96 38.26
CA ASP A 26 32.73 53.89 36.83
C ASP A 26 33.40 52.69 36.15
N LEU A 27 34.67 52.40 36.49
CA LEU A 27 35.38 51.24 35.97
C LEU A 27 34.74 49.91 36.42
N LEU A 28 34.33 49.83 37.69
CA LEU A 28 33.60 48.68 38.21
C LEU A 28 32.26 48.50 37.49
N THR A 29 31.49 49.58 37.33
CA THR A 29 30.19 49.59 36.64
C THR A 29 30.33 49.15 35.18
N PHE A 30 31.31 49.69 34.46
CA PHE A 30 31.60 49.31 33.08
C PHE A 30 31.99 47.83 32.96
N THR A 31 32.80 47.31 33.89
CA THR A 31 33.20 45.91 33.90
C THR A 31 32.00 44.98 34.13
N LEU A 32 31.08 45.35 35.02
CA LEU A 32 29.83 44.61 35.25
C LEU A 32 28.93 44.61 34.00
N TRP A 33 28.79 45.75 33.33
CA TRP A 33 28.02 45.85 32.08
C TRP A 33 28.63 45.02 30.94
N LEU A 34 29.95 45.04 30.79
CA LEU A 34 30.66 44.20 29.82
C LEU A 34 30.51 42.71 30.10
N ASN A 35 30.38 42.30 31.37
CA ASN A 35 30.12 40.92 31.73
C ASN A 35 28.68 40.51 31.37
N LEU A 36 27.70 41.38 31.67
CA LEU A 36 26.30 41.16 31.30
C LEU A 36 26.11 41.04 29.77
N LEU A 37 26.85 41.83 28.98
CA LEU A 37 26.76 41.83 27.52
C LEU A 37 27.27 40.53 26.86
N GLN A 38 28.10 39.72 27.53
CA GLN A 38 28.71 38.54 26.91
C GLN A 38 27.69 37.47 26.58
N LEU A 39 26.69 37.28 27.45
CA LEU A 39 25.71 36.21 27.31
C LEU A 39 24.78 36.46 26.11
N PRO A 40 24.15 37.65 25.92
CA PRO A 40 23.38 37.95 24.71
C PRO A 40 24.18 37.81 23.41
N VAL A 41 25.43 38.27 23.39
CA VAL A 41 26.30 38.17 22.20
C VAL A 41 26.60 36.72 21.84
N ARG A 42 26.88 35.86 22.83
CA ARG A 42 27.07 34.43 22.62
C ARG A 42 25.78 33.76 22.14
N THR A 43 24.65 34.09 22.76
CA THR A 43 23.33 33.56 22.40
C THR A 43 22.96 33.95 20.97
N LEU A 44 23.34 35.14 20.49
CA LEU A 44 23.06 35.59 19.12
C LEU A 44 23.65 34.63 18.07
N GLY A 45 24.86 34.11 18.28
CA GLY A 45 25.47 33.11 17.39
C GLY A 45 24.68 31.80 17.34
N PHE A 46 24.14 31.35 18.48
CA PHE A 46 23.25 30.18 18.53
C PHE A 46 21.90 30.46 17.86
N VAL A 47 21.32 31.65 18.06
CA VAL A 47 20.04 32.05 17.46
C VAL A 47 20.12 32.05 15.94
N ILE A 48 21.20 32.55 15.33
CA ILE A 48 21.37 32.53 13.87
C ILE A 48 21.27 31.09 13.32
N ASN A 49 21.95 30.14 13.97
CA ASN A 49 21.91 28.73 13.57
C ASN A 49 20.51 28.12 13.76
N ILE A 50 19.80 28.49 14.83
CA ILE A 50 18.43 28.04 15.07
C ILE A 50 17.49 28.59 14.00
N VAL A 51 17.57 29.89 13.71
CA VAL A 51 16.74 30.56 12.70
C VAL A 51 16.95 29.94 11.32
N ALA A 52 18.20 29.68 10.92
CA ALA A 52 18.48 29.01 9.65
C ALA A 52 17.84 27.62 9.56
N ARG A 53 17.91 26.82 10.63
CA ARG A 53 17.22 25.52 10.69
C ARG A 53 15.69 25.65 10.69
N CYS A 54 15.16 26.67 11.36
CA CYS A 54 13.73 26.96 11.37
C CYS A 54 13.23 27.32 9.98
N ILE A 55 13.95 28.16 9.23
CA ILE A 55 13.59 28.54 7.86
C ILE A 55 13.54 27.30 6.96
N SER A 56 14.60 26.48 6.92
CA SER A 56 14.62 25.26 6.10
C SER A 56 13.57 24.21 6.52
N SER A 57 13.21 24.17 7.80
CA SER A 57 12.12 23.28 8.26
C SER A 57 10.74 23.85 7.90
N ALA A 58 10.58 25.17 7.96
CA ALA A 58 9.35 25.84 7.57
C ALA A 58 9.11 25.72 6.06
N GLU A 59 10.13 25.88 5.22
CA GLU A 59 10.02 25.68 3.77
C GLU A 59 9.41 24.32 3.43
N ARG A 60 9.93 23.23 3.99
CA ARG A 60 9.39 21.87 3.77
C ARG A 60 7.94 21.70 4.27
N VAL A 61 7.57 22.39 5.35
CA VAL A 61 6.20 22.37 5.87
C VAL A 61 5.26 23.13 4.93
N PHE A 62 5.67 24.30 4.45
CA PHE A 62 4.88 25.08 3.50
C PHE A 62 4.78 24.41 2.14
N GLU A 63 5.84 23.76 1.65
CA GLU A 63 5.78 22.91 0.45
C GLU A 63 4.69 21.83 0.56
N LEU A 64 4.52 21.22 1.73
CA LEU A 64 3.48 20.22 1.97
C LEU A 64 2.08 20.84 2.08
N ILE A 65 1.95 21.97 2.77
CA ILE A 65 0.66 22.66 2.93
C ILE A 65 0.15 23.22 1.60
N ASP A 66 1.06 23.76 0.79
CA ASP A 66 0.75 24.37 -0.50
C ASP A 66 0.67 23.34 -1.65
N ALA A 67 1.01 22.07 -1.37
CA ALA A 67 0.90 20.99 -2.34
C ALA A 67 -0.56 20.80 -2.79
N GLN A 68 -0.80 20.95 -4.09
CA GLN A 68 -2.11 20.69 -4.67
C GLN A 68 -2.24 19.23 -5.10
N SER A 69 -3.43 18.66 -4.88
CA SER A 69 -3.77 17.33 -5.41
C SER A 69 -3.75 17.37 -6.94
N ALA A 70 -3.07 16.39 -7.55
CA ALA A 70 -3.08 16.21 -9.00
C ALA A 70 -4.47 15.85 -9.55
N VAL A 71 -5.33 15.27 -8.71
CA VAL A 71 -6.72 14.96 -9.03
C VAL A 71 -7.62 15.91 -8.25
N GLN A 72 -8.31 16.79 -8.98
CA GLN A 72 -9.29 17.73 -8.44
C GLN A 72 -10.68 17.46 -9.03
N GLU A 73 -11.71 17.65 -8.21
CA GLU A 73 -13.09 17.60 -8.67
C GLU A 73 -13.40 18.86 -9.49
N LYS A 74 -14.16 18.68 -10.58
CA LYS A 74 -14.63 19.83 -11.35
C LYS A 74 -15.64 20.64 -10.53
N PRO A 75 -15.68 21.97 -10.67
CA PRO A 75 -16.77 22.77 -10.12
C PRO A 75 -18.12 22.25 -10.67
N GLY A 76 -19.00 21.79 -9.78
CA GLY A 76 -20.29 21.21 -10.16
C GLY A 76 -20.25 19.72 -10.54
N ALA A 77 -19.21 18.98 -10.14
CA ALA A 77 -19.17 17.53 -10.26
C ALA A 77 -20.42 16.89 -9.63
N GLN A 78 -21.05 15.97 -10.35
CA GLN A 78 -22.30 15.36 -9.91
C GLN A 78 -22.02 14.13 -9.05
N ALA A 79 -22.94 13.79 -8.15
CA ALA A 79 -22.84 12.50 -7.47
C ALA A 79 -23.12 11.38 -8.47
N LEU A 80 -22.22 10.40 -8.56
CA LEU A 80 -22.47 9.17 -9.30
C LEU A 80 -23.65 8.45 -8.63
N PRO A 81 -24.69 8.06 -9.39
CA PRO A 81 -25.78 7.23 -8.85
C PRO A 81 -25.25 5.88 -8.35
N THR A 82 -26.11 5.09 -7.70
CA THR A 82 -25.77 3.69 -7.41
C THR A 82 -25.43 2.98 -8.71
N ALA A 83 -24.17 2.54 -8.83
CA ALA A 83 -23.66 1.99 -10.07
C ALA A 83 -24.29 0.62 -10.38
N GLN A 84 -24.49 0.32 -11.65
CA GLN A 84 -24.71 -1.05 -12.11
C GLN A 84 -23.38 -1.79 -12.30
N GLY A 85 -22.28 -1.04 -12.44
CA GLY A 85 -20.93 -1.58 -12.50
C GLY A 85 -20.41 -1.79 -13.93
N ASN A 86 -21.00 -1.16 -14.94
CA ASN A 86 -20.44 -1.17 -16.29
C ASN A 86 -19.19 -0.27 -16.33
N VAL A 87 -18.03 -0.80 -16.70
CA VAL A 87 -16.76 -0.05 -16.77
C VAL A 87 -16.21 -0.06 -18.18
N VAL A 88 -15.91 1.11 -18.73
CA VAL A 88 -15.38 1.26 -20.10
C VAL A 88 -14.15 2.15 -20.11
N PHE A 89 -13.05 1.63 -20.63
CA PHE A 89 -11.88 2.39 -21.05
C PHE A 89 -12.04 2.67 -22.56
N ASP A 90 -12.11 3.94 -22.95
CA ASP A 90 -12.21 4.38 -24.34
C ASP A 90 -10.90 5.06 -24.74
N ARG A 91 -10.05 4.30 -25.46
CA ARG A 91 -8.76 4.75 -26.01
C ARG A 91 -7.89 5.49 -25.00
N VAL A 92 -7.71 4.89 -23.83
CA VAL A 92 -7.00 5.49 -22.71
C VAL A 92 -5.48 5.45 -22.92
N SER A 93 -4.85 6.61 -22.82
CA SER A 93 -3.39 6.77 -22.73
C SER A 93 -3.02 7.46 -21.42
N PHE A 94 -1.93 7.01 -20.78
CA PHE A 94 -1.51 7.53 -19.47
C PHE A 94 -0.02 7.30 -19.22
N GLY A 95 0.63 8.22 -18.52
CA GLY A 95 1.98 8.07 -17.94
C GLY A 95 2.07 8.79 -16.59
N TYR A 96 2.84 8.23 -15.64
CA TYR A 96 3.04 8.86 -14.32
C TYR A 96 3.87 10.14 -14.41
N GLU A 97 4.79 10.18 -15.37
CA GLU A 97 5.58 11.35 -15.72
C GLU A 97 5.31 11.67 -17.19
N SER A 98 5.29 12.96 -17.54
CA SER A 98 4.97 13.43 -18.89
C SER A 98 5.86 12.84 -19.99
N ALA A 99 7.04 12.32 -19.64
CA ALA A 99 8.02 11.80 -20.58
C ALA A 99 7.91 10.28 -20.87
N SER A 100 7.10 9.51 -20.11
CA SER A 100 7.03 8.05 -20.27
C SER A 100 5.58 7.53 -20.26
N PRO A 101 4.98 7.30 -21.44
CA PRO A 101 3.65 6.69 -21.51
C PRO A 101 3.71 5.24 -21.02
N VAL A 102 2.87 4.92 -20.04
CA VAL A 102 2.69 3.57 -19.45
C VAL A 102 1.55 2.83 -20.14
N LEU A 103 0.51 3.54 -20.57
CA LEU A 103 -0.61 3.01 -21.34
C LEU A 103 -0.74 3.79 -22.65
N SER A 104 -1.12 3.11 -23.73
CA SER A 104 -1.31 3.73 -25.05
C SER A 104 -2.56 3.17 -25.73
N GLU A 105 -3.58 4.02 -25.89
CA GLU A 105 -4.84 3.72 -26.58
C GLU A 105 -5.57 2.45 -26.09
N VAL A 106 -5.51 2.18 -24.79
CA VAL A 106 -6.13 0.99 -24.19
C VAL A 106 -7.66 1.12 -24.22
N SER A 107 -8.33 0.12 -24.79
CA SER A 107 -9.78 0.03 -24.80
C SER A 107 -10.26 -1.29 -24.22
N ILE A 108 -11.06 -1.21 -23.15
CA ILE A 108 -11.57 -2.34 -22.37
C ILE A 108 -13.03 -2.05 -22.03
N SER A 109 -13.89 -3.05 -22.08
CA SER A 109 -15.29 -2.94 -21.67
C SER A 109 -15.60 -4.11 -20.75
N ALA A 110 -16.18 -3.83 -19.59
CA ALA A 110 -16.62 -4.80 -18.60
C ALA A 110 -18.09 -4.54 -18.28
N ARG A 111 -18.95 -5.52 -18.57
CA ARG A 111 -20.38 -5.41 -18.29
C ARG A 111 -20.65 -5.67 -16.79
N PRO A 112 -21.81 -5.23 -16.27
CA PRO A 112 -22.23 -5.54 -14.91
C PRO A 112 -22.07 -7.02 -14.55
N GLY A 113 -21.29 -7.30 -13.51
CA GLY A 113 -21.07 -8.65 -12.99
C GLY A 113 -20.02 -9.49 -13.72
N GLU A 114 -19.38 -8.98 -14.78
CA GLU A 114 -18.31 -9.69 -15.47
C GLU A 114 -17.00 -9.67 -14.68
N VAL A 115 -16.26 -10.78 -14.77
CA VAL A 115 -14.91 -10.91 -14.21
C VAL A 115 -13.87 -10.71 -15.32
N ILE A 116 -13.08 -9.65 -15.20
CA ILE A 116 -12.01 -9.27 -16.11
C ILE A 116 -10.65 -9.59 -15.48
N ALA A 117 -9.91 -10.55 -16.06
CA ALA A 117 -8.55 -10.84 -15.64
C ALA A 117 -7.54 -10.04 -16.46
N LEU A 118 -6.64 -9.33 -15.79
CA LEU A 118 -5.52 -8.61 -16.37
C LEU A 118 -4.25 -9.46 -16.26
N LEU A 119 -3.64 -9.79 -17.39
CA LEU A 119 -2.43 -10.61 -17.48
C LEU A 119 -1.34 -9.89 -18.28
N GLY A 120 -0.08 -10.20 -18.00
CA GLY A 120 1.06 -9.68 -18.77
C GLY A 120 2.32 -9.54 -17.91
N PRO A 121 3.48 -9.25 -18.53
CA PRO A 121 4.75 -9.07 -17.81
C PRO A 121 4.71 -7.92 -16.79
N THR A 122 5.65 -7.91 -15.85
CA THR A 122 5.88 -6.75 -14.96
C THR A 122 6.13 -5.49 -15.80
N GLY A 123 5.51 -4.36 -15.41
CA GLY A 123 5.60 -3.11 -16.17
C GLY A 123 4.66 -3.00 -17.39
N SER A 124 3.80 -3.99 -17.65
CA SER A 124 2.86 -3.93 -18.79
C SER A 124 1.68 -2.94 -18.63
N GLY A 125 1.49 -2.37 -17.43
CA GLY A 125 0.44 -1.39 -17.14
C GLY A 125 -0.81 -1.92 -16.40
N LYS A 126 -0.82 -3.19 -15.96
CA LYS A 126 -1.94 -3.81 -15.21
C LYS A 126 -2.38 -2.99 -13.99
N SER A 127 -1.43 -2.66 -13.11
CA SER A 127 -1.67 -1.87 -11.89
C SER A 127 -2.16 -0.46 -12.22
N THR A 128 -1.69 0.11 -13.33
CA THR A 128 -2.14 1.42 -13.81
C THR A 128 -3.61 1.38 -14.22
N ILE A 129 -4.06 0.36 -14.96
CA ILE A 129 -5.47 0.22 -15.36
C ILE A 129 -6.37 0.19 -14.14
N VAL A 130 -6.06 -0.63 -13.13
CA VAL A 130 -6.91 -0.71 -11.94
C VAL A 130 -6.88 0.58 -11.11
N ASN A 131 -5.76 1.32 -11.08
CA ASN A 131 -5.65 2.60 -10.37
C ASN A 131 -6.40 3.76 -11.04
N LEU A 132 -6.70 3.65 -12.34
CA LEU A 132 -7.48 4.64 -13.08
C LEU A 132 -8.99 4.54 -12.79
N ILE A 133 -9.50 3.35 -12.42
CA ILE A 133 -10.92 3.14 -12.08
C ILE A 133 -11.37 4.01 -10.88
N PRO A 134 -10.69 4.02 -9.71
CA PRO A 134 -11.03 4.89 -8.57
C PRO A 134 -10.53 6.34 -8.74
N ARG A 135 -10.03 6.68 -9.94
CA ARG A 135 -9.45 7.99 -10.27
C ARG A 135 -8.39 8.41 -9.24
N PHE A 136 -7.38 7.56 -9.03
CA PHE A 136 -6.16 7.98 -8.33
C PHE A 136 -5.26 8.84 -9.23
N TYR A 137 -5.41 8.68 -10.54
CA TYR A 137 -4.77 9.49 -11.56
C TYR A 137 -5.79 9.84 -12.63
N ASP A 138 -5.63 11.00 -13.28
CA ASP A 138 -6.39 11.36 -14.47
C ASP A 138 -5.66 10.86 -15.72
N VAL A 139 -6.42 10.36 -16.68
CA VAL A 139 -5.88 9.91 -17.97
C VAL A 139 -5.33 11.09 -18.77
N SER A 140 -4.23 10.87 -19.50
CA SER A 140 -3.65 11.88 -20.39
C SER A 140 -4.50 12.07 -21.65
N GLU A 141 -5.00 10.96 -22.19
CA GLU A 141 -5.90 10.95 -23.35
C GLU A 141 -6.99 9.87 -23.17
N GLY A 142 -8.11 10.04 -23.87
CA GLY A 142 -9.27 9.16 -23.76
C GLY A 142 -10.09 9.43 -22.50
N ARG A 143 -10.80 8.40 -22.04
CA ARG A 143 -11.68 8.48 -20.86
C ARG A 143 -11.96 7.11 -20.25
N VAL A 144 -12.22 7.14 -18.94
CA VAL A 144 -12.74 6.00 -18.18
C VAL A 144 -14.18 6.33 -17.80
N LEU A 145 -15.11 5.44 -18.17
CA LEU A 145 -16.53 5.60 -17.93
C LEU A 145 -17.01 4.54 -16.94
N ILE A 146 -17.86 4.94 -16.00
CA ILE A 146 -18.63 4.04 -15.15
C ILE A 146 -20.11 4.31 -15.39
N ASP A 147 -20.84 3.30 -15.85
CA ASP A 147 -22.25 3.40 -16.26
C ASP A 147 -22.52 4.59 -17.20
N GLY A 148 -21.58 4.85 -18.11
CA GLY A 148 -21.66 5.94 -19.09
C GLY A 148 -21.20 7.31 -18.59
N HIS A 149 -20.87 7.47 -17.30
CA HIS A 149 -20.38 8.71 -16.72
C HIS A 149 -18.85 8.71 -16.72
N ASP A 150 -18.21 9.77 -17.22
CA ASP A 150 -16.76 9.93 -17.10
C ASP A 150 -16.41 10.12 -15.62
N VAL A 151 -15.42 9.37 -15.14
CA VAL A 151 -14.95 9.47 -13.74
C VAL A 151 -14.48 10.88 -13.39
N ARG A 152 -14.13 11.70 -14.38
CA ARG A 152 -13.74 13.12 -14.22
C ARG A 152 -14.89 14.07 -13.96
N ASP A 153 -16.13 13.66 -14.24
CA ASP A 153 -17.33 14.49 -14.13
C ASP A 153 -18.13 14.23 -12.85
N VAL A 154 -17.73 13.24 -12.04
CA VAL A 154 -18.38 12.86 -10.80
C VAL A 154 -17.54 13.16 -9.56
N THR A 155 -18.20 13.26 -8.40
CA THR A 155 -17.51 13.41 -7.11
C THR A 155 -16.73 12.16 -6.75
N LEU A 156 -15.53 12.32 -6.20
CA LEU A 156 -14.62 11.24 -5.80
C LEU A 156 -15.23 10.38 -4.70
N GLU A 157 -15.98 10.98 -3.77
CA GLU A 157 -16.67 10.25 -2.71
C GLU A 157 -17.69 9.26 -3.29
N SER A 158 -18.58 9.74 -4.17
CA SER A 158 -19.61 8.90 -4.80
C SER A 158 -18.99 7.82 -5.69
N LEU A 159 -17.94 8.17 -6.44
CA LEU A 159 -17.17 7.24 -7.27
C LEU A 159 -16.58 6.10 -6.41
N ARG A 160 -15.80 6.45 -5.39
CA ARG A 160 -15.03 5.49 -4.59
C ARG A 160 -15.90 4.66 -3.67
N ARG A 161 -17.07 5.16 -3.27
CA ARG A 161 -18.07 4.36 -2.53
C ARG A 161 -18.58 3.16 -3.32
N ASN A 162 -18.59 3.22 -4.65
CA ASN A 162 -19.02 2.11 -5.51
C ASN A 162 -17.89 1.11 -5.82
N ILE A 163 -16.66 1.35 -5.36
CA ILE A 163 -15.45 0.60 -5.71
C ILE A 163 -14.83 -0.03 -4.46
N GLY A 164 -14.68 -1.36 -4.47
CA GLY A 164 -13.92 -2.10 -3.46
C GLY A 164 -12.53 -2.44 -3.96
N ILE A 165 -11.53 -2.29 -3.11
CA ILE A 165 -10.14 -2.68 -3.44
C ILE A 165 -9.63 -3.65 -2.38
N VAL A 166 -9.21 -4.84 -2.80
CA VAL A 166 -8.50 -5.81 -1.97
C VAL A 166 -7.07 -5.92 -2.48
N GLN A 167 -6.14 -5.31 -1.74
CA GLN A 167 -4.72 -5.28 -2.10
C GLN A 167 -4.01 -6.59 -1.70
N GLN A 168 -2.89 -6.88 -2.38
CA GLN A 168 -1.96 -7.96 -2.01
C GLN A 168 -1.47 -7.80 -0.56
N ASP A 169 -0.92 -6.63 -0.25
CA ASP A 169 -0.45 -6.28 1.09
C ASP A 169 -1.56 -5.58 1.86
N VAL A 170 -2.25 -6.33 2.70
CA VAL A 170 -3.38 -5.82 3.46
C VAL A 170 -2.92 -4.89 4.58
N PHE A 171 -3.39 -3.64 4.51
CA PHE A 171 -3.20 -2.67 5.57
C PHE A 171 -4.36 -2.71 6.59
N LEU A 172 -4.03 -2.95 7.85
CA LEU A 172 -4.93 -2.80 8.99
C LEU A 172 -4.51 -1.59 9.81
N PHE A 173 -5.51 -0.79 10.20
CA PHE A 173 -5.35 0.37 11.05
C PHE A 173 -5.16 -0.06 12.51
N ILE A 174 -4.45 0.77 13.27
CA ILE A 174 -4.38 0.65 14.72
C ILE A 174 -5.80 0.90 15.28
N GLY A 175 -6.34 -0.07 15.98
CA GLY A 175 -7.72 -0.04 16.49
C GLY A 175 -8.24 -1.47 16.70
N THR A 176 -9.55 -1.63 16.84
CA THR A 176 -10.15 -2.96 17.00
C THR A 176 -10.34 -3.70 15.68
N ILE A 177 -10.62 -4.99 15.73
CA ILE A 177 -11.06 -5.75 14.53
C ILE A 177 -12.36 -5.16 13.98
N ARG A 178 -13.29 -4.78 14.86
CA ARG A 178 -14.53 -4.05 14.52
C ARG A 178 -14.25 -2.79 13.72
N ASP A 179 -13.35 -1.94 14.18
CA ASP A 179 -13.00 -0.69 13.49
C ASP A 179 -12.42 -0.97 12.10
N ASN A 180 -11.59 -2.01 12.00
CA ASN A 180 -11.00 -2.42 10.74
C ASN A 180 -12.05 -2.97 9.75
N ILE A 181 -13.06 -3.72 10.19
CA ILE A 181 -14.13 -4.21 9.30
C ILE A 181 -15.08 -3.06 8.92
N SER A 182 -15.48 -2.24 9.89
CA SER A 182 -16.45 -1.14 9.71
C SER A 182 -15.89 0.13 9.06
N TYR A 183 -14.58 0.17 8.80
CA TYR A 183 -13.89 1.34 8.22
C TYR A 183 -14.58 1.94 6.99
N GLY A 184 -15.05 1.09 6.07
CA GLY A 184 -15.72 1.53 4.84
C GLY A 184 -17.19 1.97 5.02
N LYS A 185 -17.79 1.67 6.18
CA LYS A 185 -19.20 1.98 6.48
C LYS A 185 -19.33 2.40 7.96
N PRO A 186 -18.99 3.66 8.29
CA PRO A 186 -19.19 4.18 9.63
C PRO A 186 -20.65 4.03 10.07
N GLY A 187 -20.86 3.59 11.32
CA GLY A 187 -22.21 3.32 11.85
C GLY A 187 -22.80 1.97 11.45
N ALA A 188 -22.02 1.06 10.86
CA ALA A 188 -22.44 -0.32 10.66
C ALA A 188 -22.82 -0.99 11.99
N THR A 189 -23.93 -1.71 11.96
CA THR A 189 -24.43 -2.47 13.12
C THR A 189 -23.58 -3.72 13.37
N GLN A 190 -23.61 -4.26 14.60
CA GLN A 190 -22.91 -5.49 14.94
C GLN A 190 -23.32 -6.65 14.02
N ASP A 191 -24.61 -6.79 13.73
CA ASP A 191 -25.13 -7.84 12.85
C ASP A 191 -24.57 -7.72 11.42
N GLU A 192 -24.40 -6.51 10.89
CA GLU A 192 -23.79 -6.31 9.58
C GLU A 192 -22.31 -6.71 9.58
N ILE A 193 -21.57 -6.33 10.64
CA ILE A 193 -20.15 -6.69 10.81
C ILE A 193 -19.99 -8.20 10.92
N GLU A 194 -20.84 -8.88 11.70
CA GLU A 194 -20.82 -10.33 11.83
C GLU A 194 -21.16 -11.05 10.53
N ARG A 195 -22.19 -10.60 9.81
CA ARG A 195 -22.52 -11.17 8.48
C ARG A 195 -21.35 -11.06 7.52
N ALA A 196 -20.70 -9.89 7.45
CA ALA A 196 -19.52 -9.69 6.62
C ALA A 196 -18.34 -10.58 7.04
N ALA A 197 -18.10 -10.72 8.34
CA ALA A 197 -17.05 -11.59 8.88
C ALA A 197 -17.33 -13.09 8.63
N LYS A 198 -18.60 -13.51 8.68
CA LYS A 198 -19.03 -14.89 8.37
C LYS A 198 -18.82 -15.22 6.90
N ALA A 199 -19.27 -14.34 6.00
CA ALA A 199 -19.04 -14.46 4.56
C ALA A 199 -17.52 -14.48 4.24
N ALA A 200 -16.74 -13.67 4.95
CA ALA A 200 -15.28 -13.66 4.83
C ALA A 200 -14.56 -14.82 5.53
N ARG A 201 -15.27 -15.75 6.18
CA ARG A 201 -14.69 -16.90 6.91
C ARG A 201 -13.68 -16.52 8.00
N ILE A 202 -13.92 -15.42 8.70
CA ILE A 202 -13.07 -14.94 9.80
C ILE A 202 -13.79 -14.84 11.14
N HIS A 203 -15.12 -14.94 11.16
CA HIS A 203 -15.94 -14.84 12.37
C HIS A 203 -15.49 -15.79 13.48
N ASP A 204 -15.36 -17.10 13.21
CA ASP A 204 -15.00 -18.09 14.23
C ASP A 204 -13.61 -17.81 14.86
N PHE A 205 -12.68 -17.31 14.05
CA PHE A 205 -11.39 -16.86 14.56
C PHE A 205 -11.55 -15.65 15.48
N ILE A 206 -12.34 -14.66 15.08
CA ILE A 206 -12.61 -13.48 15.90
C ILE A 206 -13.24 -13.89 17.23
N GLU A 207 -14.26 -14.75 17.21
CA GLU A 207 -14.90 -15.25 18.44
C GLU A 207 -13.98 -16.07 19.35
N SER A 208 -12.94 -16.69 18.78
CA SER A 208 -11.93 -17.41 19.58
C SER A 208 -10.96 -16.49 20.35
N LEU A 209 -10.92 -15.19 20.01
CA LEU A 209 -10.05 -14.21 20.66
C LEU A 209 -10.63 -13.77 22.01
N PRO A 210 -9.79 -13.43 23.01
CA PRO A 210 -10.24 -13.01 24.34
C PRO A 210 -11.25 -11.84 24.33
N TYR A 211 -11.09 -10.89 23.41
CA TYR A 211 -11.96 -9.72 23.30
C TYR A 211 -12.84 -9.72 22.04
N GLY A 212 -12.89 -10.84 21.30
CA GLY A 212 -13.77 -10.95 20.14
C GLY A 212 -13.51 -9.88 19.08
N TYR A 213 -14.57 -9.20 18.65
CA TYR A 213 -14.51 -8.08 17.71
C TYR A 213 -13.80 -6.84 18.26
N ASP A 214 -13.72 -6.71 19.58
CA ASP A 214 -13.08 -5.59 20.26
C ASP A 214 -11.59 -5.89 20.55
N GLU A 215 -11.07 -7.02 20.05
CA GLU A 215 -9.64 -7.34 20.10
C GLU A 215 -8.81 -6.26 19.41
N TRP A 216 -7.76 -5.84 20.08
CA TRP A 216 -6.88 -4.77 19.61
C TRP A 216 -5.91 -5.27 18.53
N VAL A 217 -5.88 -4.56 17.42
CA VAL A 217 -4.96 -4.79 16.31
C VAL A 217 -3.89 -3.69 16.34
N GLY A 218 -2.64 -4.09 16.57
CA GLY A 218 -1.48 -3.19 16.55
C GLY A 218 -1.15 -2.69 15.13
N GLU A 219 -0.07 -1.93 14.99
CA GLU A 219 0.37 -1.37 13.71
C GLU A 219 0.50 -2.47 12.64
N ARG A 220 -0.16 -2.30 11.48
CA ARG A 220 -0.18 -3.28 10.36
C ARG A 220 -0.64 -4.69 10.75
N GLY A 221 -1.35 -4.82 11.88
CA GLY A 221 -1.83 -6.10 12.40
C GLY A 221 -0.74 -7.15 12.56
N VAL A 222 0.43 -6.78 13.10
CA VAL A 222 1.58 -7.69 13.28
C VAL A 222 1.22 -8.98 14.03
N THR A 223 0.20 -8.96 14.88
CA THR A 223 -0.30 -10.11 15.63
C THR A 223 -1.13 -11.10 14.80
N LEU A 224 -1.50 -10.75 13.57
CA LEU A 224 -2.35 -11.55 12.69
C LEU A 224 -1.52 -12.20 11.57
N SER A 225 -1.90 -13.43 11.19
CA SER A 225 -1.34 -14.10 10.02
C SER A 225 -1.76 -13.38 8.74
N GLY A 226 -0.99 -13.55 7.65
CA GLY A 226 -1.32 -12.93 6.35
C GLY A 226 -2.74 -13.25 5.88
N GLY A 227 -3.16 -14.50 6.02
CA GLY A 227 -4.52 -14.91 5.63
C GLY A 227 -5.63 -14.36 6.52
N GLN A 228 -5.37 -14.17 7.82
CA GLN A 228 -6.32 -13.48 8.71
C GLN A 228 -6.49 -12.02 8.30
N LYS A 229 -5.39 -11.30 8.02
CA LYS A 229 -5.46 -9.92 7.52
C LYS A 229 -6.27 -9.84 6.24
N GLN A 230 -6.01 -10.74 5.30
CA GLN A 230 -6.72 -10.77 4.02
C GLN A 230 -8.22 -11.01 4.20
N ARG A 231 -8.63 -11.95 5.05
CA ARG A 231 -10.06 -12.17 5.33
C ARG A 231 -10.71 -10.99 6.04
N ILE A 232 -9.99 -10.24 6.89
CA ILE A 232 -10.49 -8.97 7.46
C ILE A 232 -10.70 -7.92 6.35
N ALA A 233 -9.77 -7.79 5.40
CA ALA A 233 -9.96 -6.88 4.26
C ALA A 233 -11.11 -7.29 3.34
N ILE A 234 -11.32 -8.60 3.15
CA ILE A 234 -12.49 -9.12 2.42
C ILE A 234 -13.77 -8.77 3.18
N ALA A 235 -13.82 -8.98 4.50
CA ALA A 235 -14.96 -8.59 5.34
C ALA A 235 -15.26 -7.08 5.24
N ARG A 236 -14.23 -6.22 5.30
CA ARG A 236 -14.34 -4.77 5.11
C ARG A 236 -14.99 -4.43 3.76
N THR A 237 -14.57 -5.12 2.71
CA THR A 237 -15.07 -4.89 1.34
C THR A 237 -16.49 -5.42 1.17
N LEU A 238 -16.82 -6.58 1.74
CA LEU A 238 -18.17 -7.14 1.77
C LEU A 238 -19.15 -6.21 2.49
N LEU A 239 -18.73 -5.60 3.60
CA LEU A 239 -19.55 -4.67 4.37
C LEU A 239 -19.87 -3.38 3.58
N LEU A 240 -18.91 -2.91 2.78
CA LEU A 240 -19.09 -1.74 1.91
C LEU A 240 -20.10 -2.01 0.77
N ASP A 241 -20.26 -3.27 0.36
CA ASP A 241 -21.07 -3.73 -0.79
C ASP A 241 -20.84 -2.92 -2.09
N PRO A 242 -19.60 -2.86 -2.60
CA PRO A 242 -19.29 -2.14 -3.83
C PRO A 242 -19.86 -2.87 -5.05
N LYS A 243 -20.04 -2.13 -6.15
CA LYS A 243 -20.53 -2.67 -7.43
C LYS A 243 -19.38 -3.01 -8.39
N ILE A 244 -18.23 -2.40 -8.17
CA ILE A 244 -16.99 -2.67 -8.87
C ILE A 244 -15.97 -3.16 -7.85
N LEU A 245 -15.30 -4.26 -8.14
CA LEU A 245 -14.27 -4.85 -7.30
C LEU A 245 -12.94 -4.85 -8.03
N ILE A 246 -11.87 -4.52 -7.32
CA ILE A 246 -10.50 -4.59 -7.79
C ILE A 246 -9.72 -5.45 -6.80
N PHE A 247 -9.01 -6.47 -7.27
CA PHE A 247 -8.04 -7.12 -6.40
C PHE A 247 -6.84 -7.69 -7.15
N ASP A 248 -5.75 -7.85 -6.40
CA ASP A 248 -4.52 -8.49 -6.86
C ASP A 248 -4.45 -9.91 -6.29
N ASP A 249 -4.38 -10.91 -7.18
CA ASP A 249 -4.43 -12.33 -6.80
C ASP A 249 -3.04 -12.91 -6.46
N SER A 250 -2.08 -12.02 -6.19
CA SER A 250 -0.81 -12.36 -5.57
C SER A 250 -1.03 -12.60 -4.07
N THR A 251 -1.02 -13.86 -3.67
CA THR A 251 -1.14 -14.24 -2.26
C THR A 251 0.22 -14.66 -1.74
N SER A 252 0.57 -14.14 -0.58
CA SER A 252 1.76 -14.56 0.17
C SER A 252 1.64 -16.04 0.58
N SER A 253 2.77 -16.64 0.95
CA SER A 253 2.86 -18.03 1.41
C SER A 253 1.94 -18.30 2.61
N VAL A 254 0.72 -18.74 2.33
CA VAL A 254 -0.28 -19.20 3.30
C VAL A 254 -0.40 -20.73 3.21
N ASP A 255 -0.81 -21.37 4.29
CA ASP A 255 -1.12 -22.79 4.28
C ASP A 255 -2.36 -23.09 3.41
N ALA A 256 -2.48 -24.33 2.93
CA ALA A 256 -3.53 -24.73 1.99
C ALA A 256 -4.96 -24.55 2.54
N GLN A 257 -5.18 -24.72 3.85
CA GLN A 257 -6.49 -24.53 4.46
C GLN A 257 -6.86 -23.05 4.50
N THR A 258 -5.94 -22.21 4.92
CA THR A 258 -6.11 -20.75 4.92
C THR A 258 -6.36 -20.23 3.50
N GLU A 259 -5.62 -20.72 2.52
CA GLU A 259 -5.80 -20.40 1.11
C GLU A 259 -7.20 -20.77 0.61
N PHE A 260 -7.67 -21.97 0.92
CA PHE A 260 -9.01 -22.42 0.54
C PHE A 260 -10.11 -21.49 1.08
N LEU A 261 -10.00 -21.10 2.35
CA LEU A 261 -10.96 -20.17 2.98
C LEU A 261 -10.93 -18.78 2.33
N ILE A 262 -9.73 -18.27 1.98
CA ILE A 262 -9.58 -17.00 1.27
C ILE A 262 -10.24 -17.07 -0.11
N GLN A 263 -10.02 -18.14 -0.85
CA GLN A 263 -10.59 -18.32 -2.19
C GLN A 263 -12.12 -18.44 -2.14
N GLN A 264 -12.69 -19.09 -1.13
CA GLN A 264 -14.14 -19.09 -0.91
C GLN A 264 -14.68 -17.68 -0.60
N ALA A 265 -14.01 -16.95 0.29
CA ALA A 265 -14.39 -15.59 0.64
C ALA A 265 -14.31 -14.62 -0.56
N LEU A 266 -13.25 -14.75 -1.38
CA LEU A 266 -13.11 -13.99 -2.63
C LEU A 266 -14.21 -14.35 -3.64
N HIS A 267 -14.56 -15.63 -3.75
CA HIS A 267 -15.65 -16.06 -4.63
C HIS A 267 -16.97 -15.40 -4.24
N GLU A 268 -17.33 -15.46 -2.96
CA GLU A 268 -18.54 -14.83 -2.41
C GLU A 268 -18.51 -13.30 -2.58
N LEU A 269 -17.33 -12.69 -2.45
CA LEU A 269 -17.13 -11.26 -2.74
C LEU A 269 -17.28 -10.92 -4.23
N MET A 270 -16.95 -11.80 -5.16
CA MET A 270 -17.07 -11.50 -6.60
C MET A 270 -18.49 -11.64 -7.15
N GLU A 271 -19.35 -12.42 -6.49
CA GLU A 271 -20.70 -12.69 -7.00
C GLU A 271 -21.52 -11.40 -7.21
N GLY A 272 -22.03 -11.23 -8.43
CA GLY A 272 -22.86 -10.09 -8.81
C GLY A 272 -22.13 -8.75 -8.91
N ARG A 273 -20.79 -8.73 -8.90
CA ARG A 273 -19.96 -7.52 -8.94
C ARG A 273 -19.02 -7.55 -10.13
N THR A 274 -18.92 -6.43 -10.83
CA THR A 274 -17.95 -6.30 -11.92
C THR A 274 -16.55 -6.29 -11.32
N THR A 275 -15.73 -7.26 -11.71
CA THR A 275 -14.47 -7.52 -11.02
C THR A 275 -13.29 -7.37 -11.96
N PHE A 276 -12.29 -6.59 -11.56
CA PHE A 276 -10.98 -6.51 -12.21
C PHE A 276 -9.95 -7.21 -11.34
N VAL A 277 -9.32 -8.26 -11.88
CA VAL A 277 -8.31 -9.04 -11.15
C VAL A 277 -6.98 -8.95 -11.86
N ILE A 278 -5.92 -8.56 -11.16
CA ILE A 278 -4.55 -8.79 -11.63
C ILE A 278 -4.23 -10.25 -11.33
N ALA A 279 -4.37 -11.10 -12.34
CA ALA A 279 -4.39 -12.54 -12.15
C ALA A 279 -2.99 -13.13 -12.28
N GLN A 280 -2.58 -13.91 -11.28
CA GLN A 280 -1.36 -14.73 -11.29
C GLN A 280 -1.65 -16.22 -11.12
N ARG A 281 -2.91 -16.57 -10.81
CA ARG A 281 -3.35 -17.95 -10.57
C ARG A 281 -4.26 -18.45 -11.66
N LEU A 282 -4.06 -19.70 -12.06
CA LEU A 282 -4.80 -20.33 -13.13
C LEU A 282 -6.31 -20.42 -12.81
N ARG A 283 -6.68 -20.74 -11.57
CA ARG A 283 -8.11 -20.83 -11.16
C ARG A 283 -8.87 -19.52 -11.42
N THR A 284 -8.24 -18.39 -11.12
CA THR A 284 -8.80 -17.05 -11.34
C THR A 284 -8.92 -16.75 -12.83
N ILE A 285 -7.88 -17.09 -13.60
CA ILE A 285 -7.86 -16.91 -15.06
C ILE A 285 -8.94 -17.76 -15.75
N MET A 286 -9.12 -19.01 -15.33
CA MET A 286 -10.13 -19.91 -15.89
C MET A 286 -11.57 -19.46 -15.61
N ARG A 287 -11.78 -18.72 -14.51
CA ARG A 287 -13.09 -18.19 -14.12
C ARG A 287 -13.42 -16.84 -14.75
N ALA A 288 -12.43 -16.16 -15.33
CA ALA A 288 -12.65 -14.85 -15.93
C ALA A 288 -13.54 -14.98 -17.18
N ASP A 289 -14.57 -14.13 -17.25
CA ASP A 289 -15.41 -14.00 -18.44
C ASP A 289 -14.62 -13.47 -19.63
N GLN A 290 -13.61 -12.64 -19.33
CA GLN A 290 -12.68 -12.08 -20.29
C GLN A 290 -11.29 -11.90 -19.69
N ILE A 291 -10.26 -12.36 -20.40
CA ILE A 291 -8.86 -12.13 -20.09
C ILE A 291 -8.33 -11.05 -21.02
N ILE A 292 -7.66 -10.05 -20.46
CA ILE A 292 -6.98 -8.97 -21.18
C ILE A 292 -5.47 -9.15 -20.98
N VAL A 293 -4.75 -9.42 -22.06
CA VAL A 293 -3.30 -9.57 -22.04
C VAL A 293 -2.66 -8.27 -22.48
N LEU A 294 -1.83 -7.71 -21.60
CA LEU A 294 -1.16 -6.44 -21.78
C LEU A 294 0.33 -6.65 -22.03
N ASP A 295 0.86 -5.95 -23.02
CA ASP A 295 2.30 -5.84 -23.26
C ASP A 295 2.63 -4.40 -23.61
N ARG A 296 3.67 -3.85 -22.96
CA ARG A 296 4.18 -2.48 -23.18
C ARG A 296 3.06 -1.42 -23.28
N GLY A 297 2.07 -1.48 -22.38
CA GLY A 297 1.00 -0.50 -22.30
C GLY A 297 -0.14 -0.66 -23.32
N ARG A 298 -0.16 -1.74 -24.11
CA ARG A 298 -1.22 -2.02 -25.10
C ARG A 298 -1.87 -3.37 -24.86
N VAL A 299 -3.13 -3.50 -25.24
CA VAL A 299 -3.84 -4.79 -25.24
C VAL A 299 -3.40 -5.58 -26.47
N VAL A 300 -2.70 -6.69 -26.26
CA VAL A 300 -2.18 -7.54 -27.34
C VAL A 300 -3.07 -8.74 -27.63
N GLN A 301 -3.77 -9.27 -26.62
CA GLN A 301 -4.74 -10.35 -26.80
C GLN A 301 -5.92 -10.16 -25.84
N ARG A 302 -7.09 -10.67 -26.24
CA ARG A 302 -8.29 -10.72 -25.41
C ARG A 302 -9.15 -11.92 -25.76
N GLY A 303 -9.78 -12.53 -24.76
CA GLY A 303 -10.66 -13.68 -24.95
C GLY A 303 -10.79 -14.51 -23.69
N ARG A 304 -11.39 -15.69 -23.81
CA ARG A 304 -11.46 -16.66 -22.71
C ARG A 304 -10.23 -17.56 -22.66
N HIS A 305 -10.00 -18.19 -21.51
CA HIS A 305 -8.86 -19.09 -21.29
C HIS A 305 -8.67 -20.11 -22.43
N ALA A 306 -9.74 -20.84 -22.77
CA ALA A 306 -9.70 -21.88 -23.80
C ALA A 306 -9.41 -21.32 -25.21
N GLU A 307 -9.91 -20.12 -25.52
CA GLU A 307 -9.71 -19.47 -26.82
C GLU A 307 -8.25 -18.99 -26.96
N LEU A 308 -7.72 -18.37 -25.90
CA LEU A 308 -6.36 -17.83 -25.89
C LEU A 308 -5.29 -18.92 -25.86
N LEU A 309 -5.60 -20.10 -25.29
CA LEU A 309 -4.68 -21.24 -25.27
C LEU A 309 -4.49 -21.87 -26.67
N GLN A 310 -5.51 -21.82 -27.52
CA GLN A 310 -5.45 -22.31 -28.90
C GLN A 310 -4.66 -21.36 -29.82
N GLN A 311 -4.51 -20.09 -29.43
CA GLN A 311 -3.78 -19.10 -30.19
C GLN A 311 -2.30 -19.10 -29.78
N GLU A 312 -1.41 -18.96 -30.77
CA GLU A 312 -0.03 -18.58 -30.47
C GLU A 312 -0.01 -17.12 -29.99
N GLY A 313 0.79 -16.82 -28.97
CA GLY A 313 0.84 -15.46 -28.44
C GLY A 313 1.50 -15.35 -27.07
N LEU A 314 1.43 -14.15 -26.51
CA LEU A 314 1.97 -13.85 -25.18
C LEU A 314 1.24 -14.63 -24.09
N TYR A 315 -0.08 -14.78 -24.21
CA TYR A 315 -0.87 -15.58 -23.27
C TYR A 315 -0.31 -17.00 -23.11
N ARG A 316 -0.13 -17.71 -24.22
CA ARG A 316 0.37 -19.08 -24.23
C ARG A 316 1.79 -19.19 -23.65
N ARG A 317 2.66 -18.22 -23.92
CA ARG A 317 3.99 -18.16 -23.31
C ARG A 317 3.93 -18.01 -21.79
N ILE A 318 3.09 -17.10 -21.29
CA ILE A 318 2.87 -16.94 -19.83
C ILE A 318 2.30 -18.22 -19.25
N TYR A 319 1.35 -18.85 -19.95
CA TYR A 319 0.75 -20.11 -19.54
C TYR A 319 1.80 -21.22 -19.36
N ASP A 320 2.61 -21.45 -20.38
CA ASP A 320 3.62 -22.52 -20.39
C ASP A 320 4.71 -22.29 -19.33
N LEU A 321 5.02 -21.04 -18.98
CA LEU A 321 6.07 -20.68 -18.02
C LEU A 321 5.58 -20.63 -16.57
N GLU A 322 4.36 -20.15 -16.32
CA GLU A 322 3.90 -19.77 -14.97
C GLU A 322 2.66 -20.53 -14.49
N LEU A 323 1.82 -21.02 -15.40
CA LEU A 323 0.49 -21.55 -15.06
C LEU A 323 0.35 -23.06 -15.29
N LYS A 324 1.14 -23.65 -16.18
CA LYS A 324 1.07 -25.06 -16.52
C LYS A 324 1.31 -25.96 -15.30
N ASP A 325 2.28 -25.62 -14.47
CA ASP A 325 2.56 -26.35 -13.22
C ASP A 325 1.36 -26.31 -12.25
N GLN A 326 0.62 -25.20 -12.25
CA GLN A 326 -0.60 -25.07 -11.46
C GLN A 326 -1.71 -25.98 -12.02
N GLU A 327 -1.85 -26.09 -13.33
CA GLU A 327 -2.80 -27.03 -13.96
C GLU A 327 -2.52 -28.48 -13.55
N GLU A 328 -1.24 -28.90 -13.61
CA GLU A 328 -0.84 -30.25 -13.21
C GLU A 328 -1.11 -30.52 -11.73
N ALA A 329 -0.83 -29.54 -10.86
CA ALA A 329 -1.16 -29.63 -9.43
C ALA A 329 -2.67 -29.75 -9.20
N LEU A 330 -3.48 -28.98 -9.93
CA LEU A 330 -4.94 -29.04 -9.86
C LEU A 330 -5.49 -30.40 -10.33
N GLY A 331 -4.93 -30.95 -11.40
CA GLY A 331 -5.28 -32.28 -11.90
C GLY A 331 -4.97 -33.39 -10.91
N ARG A 332 -3.82 -33.33 -10.22
CA ARG A 332 -3.44 -34.30 -9.18
C ARG A 332 -4.36 -34.26 -7.96
N VAL A 333 -4.82 -33.07 -7.55
CA VAL A 333 -5.78 -32.93 -6.43
C VAL A 333 -7.17 -33.43 -6.81
N ALA A 334 -7.60 -33.24 -8.06
CA ALA A 334 -8.87 -33.76 -8.56
C ALA A 334 -8.88 -35.30 -8.73
N ALA A 335 -7.71 -35.92 -8.97
CA ALA A 335 -7.59 -37.36 -9.15
C ALA A 335 -7.74 -38.17 -7.85
N GLY A 336 -7.52 -37.57 -6.67
CA GLY A 336 -7.67 -38.23 -5.36
C GLY A 336 -6.76 -39.46 -5.12
N PRO A 337 -6.46 -39.85 -3.87
CA PRO A 337 -5.72 -41.06 -3.58
C PRO A 337 -6.67 -42.26 -3.69
N GLY A 338 -6.88 -42.76 -4.92
CA GLY A 338 -7.84 -43.83 -5.16
C GLY A 338 -7.72 -44.44 -6.55
N GLY A 339 -6.55 -44.99 -6.87
CA GLY A 339 -6.37 -45.81 -8.07
C GLY A 339 -4.99 -45.67 -8.70
N ASP A 340 -3.99 -46.35 -8.17
CA ASP A 340 -3.51 -47.58 -8.84
C ASP A 340 -2.42 -48.24 -8.00
N GLY A 341 -2.66 -49.50 -7.65
CA GLY A 341 -1.65 -50.38 -7.11
C GLY A 341 -0.81 -50.94 -8.25
N SER A 342 0.43 -50.50 -8.37
CA SER A 342 1.52 -51.34 -8.88
C SER A 342 2.87 -50.72 -8.55
N SER A 343 3.46 -51.19 -7.44
CA SER A 343 4.90 -51.05 -7.22
C SER A 343 5.66 -51.97 -8.17
N PRO A 344 6.69 -51.52 -8.88
CA PRO A 344 7.80 -52.38 -9.25
C PRO A 344 8.86 -52.31 -8.15
N ARG A 345 9.18 -53.49 -7.62
CA ARG A 345 10.37 -53.74 -6.79
C ARG A 345 11.64 -53.42 -7.57
N GLY A 346 12.64 -52.86 -6.89
CA GLY A 346 14.01 -53.39 -6.98
C GLY A 346 15.14 -52.39 -7.21
N ALA A 347 16.10 -52.45 -6.28
CA ALA A 347 17.55 -52.24 -6.41
C ALA A 347 18.15 -50.85 -6.11
N ASP A 348 18.64 -50.77 -4.87
CA ASP A 348 20.06 -50.62 -4.48
C ASP A 348 20.80 -49.27 -4.69
N GLY A 349 21.57 -48.87 -3.68
CA GLY A 349 22.51 -47.75 -3.79
C GLY A 349 22.63 -46.85 -2.55
N SER A 350 23.49 -47.25 -1.63
CA SER A 350 24.12 -46.49 -0.54
C SER A 350 24.51 -45.03 -0.83
N HIS A 351 24.24 -44.09 0.10
CA HIS A 351 25.26 -43.22 0.74
C HIS A 351 24.69 -42.21 1.77
N ALA A 352 25.14 -42.37 3.03
CA ALA A 352 25.49 -41.40 4.09
C ALA A 352 24.56 -40.23 4.54
N PRO A 353 24.59 -39.86 5.85
CA PRO A 353 23.65 -38.91 6.47
C PRO A 353 24.12 -37.44 6.42
N VAL A 354 23.16 -36.53 6.36
CA VAL A 354 23.32 -35.07 6.49
C VAL A 354 23.32 -34.69 7.99
N PRO A 355 24.30 -33.91 8.51
CA PRO A 355 24.26 -33.45 9.89
C PRO A 355 23.37 -32.22 10.05
N ALA A 356 22.61 -32.20 11.15
CA ALA A 356 21.84 -31.06 11.61
C ALA A 356 22.74 -30.02 12.29
N HIS A 357 22.62 -28.75 11.89
CA HIS A 357 23.09 -27.61 12.66
C HIS A 357 21.95 -26.60 12.84
N PRO A 358 21.62 -26.19 14.08
CA PRO A 358 20.72 -25.07 14.33
C PRO A 358 21.50 -23.74 14.28
N LEU A 359 21.02 -22.81 13.47
CA LEU A 359 21.49 -21.42 13.44
C LEU A 359 20.88 -20.65 14.63
N ALA A 360 21.73 -20.18 15.54
CA ALA A 360 21.39 -19.19 16.55
C ALA A 360 21.44 -17.76 15.95
N PRO A 361 20.60 -16.82 16.40
CA PRO A 361 20.59 -15.45 15.89
C PRO A 361 21.76 -14.61 16.42
N PRO A 362 22.22 -13.58 15.66
CA PRO A 362 23.40 -12.80 16.01
C PRO A 362 23.14 -11.83 17.18
N GLN A 363 24.09 -11.79 18.12
CA GLN A 363 24.13 -10.83 19.21
C GLN A 363 24.53 -9.43 18.70
N VAL A 364 23.71 -8.44 19.03
CA VAL A 364 23.99 -7.01 18.86
C VAL A 364 25.07 -6.60 19.86
N ARG A 365 26.24 -6.19 19.38
CA ARG A 365 27.27 -5.54 20.20
C ARG A 365 26.84 -4.11 20.52
N ALA A 366 26.56 -3.85 21.79
CA ALA A 366 26.55 -2.49 22.33
C ALA A 366 27.98 -1.95 22.35
N SER A 367 28.20 -0.84 21.65
CA SER A 367 29.41 -0.04 21.75
C SER A 367 29.35 0.79 23.03
N GLU A 368 30.10 0.39 24.05
CA GLU A 368 30.50 1.27 25.13
C GLU A 368 31.63 2.17 24.62
N GLY A 369 31.38 3.47 24.60
CA GLY A 369 32.38 4.50 24.33
C GLY A 369 32.11 5.70 25.24
N GLY A 370 32.88 5.81 26.33
CA GLY A 370 32.86 6.98 27.20
C GLY A 370 33.52 6.76 28.55
N ALA A 371 34.84 6.99 28.64
CA ALA A 371 35.51 7.61 29.79
C ALA A 371 37.04 7.67 29.55
N SER A 372 37.53 8.86 29.17
CA SER A 372 38.72 9.55 29.71
C SER A 372 39.07 10.75 28.84
#